data_AF-A0A2M7KY17-F1
#
_entry.id   AF-A0A2M7KY17-F1
#
_cell.length_a   1.000
_cell.length_b   1.000
_cell.length_c   1.000
_cell.angle_alpha   90.00
_cell.angle_beta   90.00
_cell.angle_gamma   90.00
#
_symmetry.space_group_name_H-M   'P 1'
#
loop_
_entity.id
_entity.type
_entity.pdbx_description
1 polymer ?
#
loop_
_entity_poly.entity_id
_entity_poly.type
_entity_poly.pdbx_seq_one_letter_code
_entity_poly.pdbx_strand_id
1 'polypeptide(L)'
;MTKKIAFQIVVDALLDDSQPFPPHYLYLFSDIEPGQLKLLLEAWPQVSPARQLALLADLEELAEEDTLLYFDDLARPLLKDPEPQVRIQALRLLWECED
;
A
#
# COMPACT_ATOMS: atom_id res chain seq x y z
N MET A 1 2.17 18.29 -16.52
CA MET A 1 3.34 17.40 -16.40
C MET A 1 3.47 17.01 -14.94
N THR A 2 2.89 15.87 -14.57
CA THR A 2 2.96 15.32 -13.22
C THR A 2 4.42 14.95 -12.97
N LYS A 3 5.10 15.67 -12.09
CA LYS A 3 6.44 15.27 -11.64
C LYS A 3 6.30 13.84 -11.13
N LYS A 4 6.96 12.87 -11.79
CA LYS A 4 7.14 11.52 -11.23
C LYS A 4 7.84 11.72 -9.88
N ILE A 5 7.09 11.66 -8.79
CA ILE A 5 7.65 11.63 -7.44
C ILE A 5 8.45 10.33 -7.38
N ALA A 6 9.70 10.39 -6.92
CA ALA A 6 10.47 9.18 -6.71
C ALA A 6 9.76 8.36 -5.63
N PHE A 7 9.47 7.08 -5.90
CA PHE A 7 8.73 6.22 -4.97
C PHE A 7 9.42 6.11 -3.60
N GLN A 8 10.72 6.38 -3.52
CA GLN A 8 11.45 6.55 -2.26
C GLN A 8 10.81 7.57 -1.31
N ILE A 9 10.30 8.69 -1.83
CA ILE A 9 9.63 9.72 -1.02
C ILE A 9 8.34 9.16 -0.38
N VAL A 10 7.64 8.27 -1.08
CA VAL A 10 6.44 7.59 -0.57
C VAL A 10 6.82 6.64 0.57
N VAL A 11 7.90 5.88 0.39
CA VAL A 11 8.43 4.99 1.43
C VAL A 11 8.91 5.78 2.65
N ASP A 12 9.62 6.89 2.45
CA ASP A 12 10.07 7.76 3.53
C ASP A 12 8.88 8.33 4.32
N ALA A 13 7.79 8.68 3.63
CA ALA A 13 6.55 9.12 4.28
C ALA A 13 5.83 8.01 5.06
N LEU A 14 5.95 6.74 4.64
CA LEU A 14 5.45 5.60 5.44
C LEU A 14 6.27 5.37 6.71
N LEU A 15 7.56 5.71 6.69
CA LEU A 15 8.45 5.54 7.85
C LEU A 15 8.35 6.70 8.86
N ASP A 16 7.74 7.83 8.49
CA ASP A 16 7.59 8.99 9.35
C ASP A 16 6.24 9.00 10.08
N ASP A 17 6.24 8.44 11.30
CA ASP A 17 5.06 8.47 12.18
C ASP A 17 4.79 9.84 12.83
N SER A 18 5.63 10.84 12.62
CA SER A 18 5.38 12.19 13.14
C SER A 18 4.38 12.99 12.30
N GLN A 19 4.05 12.51 11.10
CA GLN A 19 3.15 13.18 10.16
C GLN A 19 2.05 12.23 9.65
N PRO A 20 0.87 12.75 9.27
CA PRO A 20 -0.11 11.99 8.52
C PRO A 20 0.45 11.52 7.17
N PHE A 21 0.02 10.34 6.71
CA PHE A 21 0.44 9.85 5.40
C PHE A 21 -0.31 10.64 4.32
N PRO A 22 0.35 11.21 3.29
CA PRO A 22 -0.33 12.04 2.31
C PRO A 22 -1.30 11.22 1.43
N PRO A 23 -2.61 11.53 1.38
CA PRO A 23 -3.59 10.71 0.65
C PRO A 23 -3.33 10.59 -0.86
N HIS A 24 -2.75 11.63 -1.47
CA HIS A 24 -2.40 11.61 -2.90
C HIS A 24 -1.29 10.60 -3.24
N TYR A 25 -0.57 10.05 -2.26
CA TYR A 25 0.38 8.96 -2.48
C TYR A 25 -0.28 7.59 -2.60
N LEU A 26 -1.53 7.42 -2.15
CA LEU A 26 -2.27 6.17 -2.23
C LEU A 26 -2.39 5.68 -3.70
N TYR A 27 -2.65 6.59 -4.63
CA TYR A 27 -2.73 6.30 -6.06
C TYR A 27 -1.43 5.73 -6.66
N LEU A 28 -0.28 5.93 -6.00
CA LEU A 28 1.01 5.43 -6.47
C LEU A 28 1.24 3.95 -6.17
N PHE A 29 0.37 3.33 -5.37
CA PHE A 29 0.40 1.89 -5.11
C PHE A 29 -0.41 1.08 -6.12
N SER A 30 -1.24 1.73 -6.94
CA SER A 30 -1.95 1.07 -8.04
C SER A 30 -0.97 0.69 -9.13
N ASP A 31 -1.09 -0.54 -9.66
CA ASP A 31 -0.17 -1.09 -10.68
C ASP A 31 1.31 -0.88 -10.31
N ILE A 32 1.63 -1.10 -9.03
CA ILE A 32 2.96 -0.83 -8.48
C ILE A 32 4.05 -1.54 -9.28
N GLU A 33 5.04 -0.79 -9.77
CA GLU A 33 6.11 -1.37 -10.57
C GLU A 33 6.97 -2.33 -9.73
N PRO A 34 7.51 -3.45 -10.27
CA PRO A 34 8.26 -4.43 -9.49
C PRO A 34 9.44 -3.86 -8.67
N GLY A 35 10.10 -2.82 -9.18
CA GLY A 35 11.17 -2.13 -8.47
C GLY A 35 10.68 -1.32 -7.26
N GLN A 36 9.50 -0.71 -7.38
CA GLN A 36 8.84 0.05 -6.31
C GLN A 36 8.30 -0.90 -5.25
N LEU A 37 7.68 -2.01 -5.67
CA LEU A 37 7.21 -3.06 -4.76
C LEU A 37 8.35 -3.65 -3.96
N LYS A 38 9.49 -3.97 -4.62
CA LYS A 38 10.67 -4.45 -3.93
C LYS A 38 11.16 -3.45 -2.87
N LEU A 39 11.26 -2.17 -3.22
CA LEU A 39 11.68 -1.11 -2.31
C LEU A 39 10.73 -1.00 -1.10
N LEU A 40 9.42 -1.07 -1.33
CA LEU A 40 8.43 -1.08 -0.27
C LEU A 40 8.59 -2.26 0.67
N LEU A 41 8.70 -3.49 0.13
CA LEU A 41 8.81 -4.71 0.93
C LEU A 41 10.10 -4.77 1.75
N GLU A 42 11.20 -4.17 1.27
CA GLU A 42 12.44 -4.01 2.03
C GLU A 42 12.28 -3.07 3.23
N ALA A 43 11.48 -2.00 3.07
CA ALA A 43 11.18 -1.05 4.14
C ALA A 43 10.03 -1.50 5.07
N TRP A 44 9.14 -2.36 4.58
CA TRP A 44 7.89 -2.74 5.25
C TRP A 44 8.03 -3.16 6.71
N PRO A 45 9.03 -3.98 7.11
CA PRO A 45 9.21 -4.38 8.52
C PRO A 45 9.55 -3.22 9.48
N GLN A 46 9.95 -2.07 8.93
CA GLN A 46 10.28 -0.86 9.71
C GLN A 46 9.07 0.09 9.84
N VAL A 47 8.05 -0.08 9.00
CA VAL A 47 6.79 0.66 9.10
C VAL A 47 6.04 0.20 10.34
N SER A 48 5.53 1.12 11.14
CA SER A 48 4.81 0.73 12.35
C SER A 48 3.54 -0.05 12.01
N PRO A 49 3.12 -1.04 12.83
CA PRO A 49 1.92 -1.83 12.55
C PRO A 49 0.67 -0.97 12.38
N ALA A 50 0.54 0.12 13.15
CA ALA A 50 -0.58 1.06 13.01
C ALA A 50 -0.59 1.75 11.64
N ARG A 51 0.59 2.15 11.13
CA ARG A 51 0.74 2.76 9.81
C ARG A 51 0.45 1.78 8.68
N GLN A 52 0.92 0.53 8.81
CA GLN A 52 0.64 -0.53 7.83
C GLN A 52 -0.88 -0.77 7.71
N LEU A 53 -1.57 -0.90 8.84
CA LEU A 53 -3.02 -1.12 8.86
C LEU A 53 -3.80 0.07 8.32
N ALA A 54 -3.41 1.30 8.68
CA ALA A 54 -4.02 2.51 8.14
C ALA A 54 -3.85 2.59 6.62
N LEU A 55 -2.65 2.34 6.10
CA LEU A 55 -2.40 2.32 4.66
C LEU A 55 -3.32 1.32 3.94
N LEU A 56 -3.39 0.08 4.43
CA LEU A 56 -4.19 -0.94 3.74
C LEU A 56 -5.69 -0.67 3.79
N ALA A 57 -6.18 -0.09 4.90
CA ALA A 57 -7.57 0.34 5.00
C ALA A 57 -7.88 1.51 4.06
N ASP A 58 -6.98 2.50 3.97
CA ASP A 58 -7.12 3.63 3.05
C ASP A 58 -7.09 3.17 1.57
N LEU A 59 -6.32 2.11 1.26
CA LEU A 59 -6.29 1.50 -0.07
C LEU A 59 -7.55 0.68 -0.37
N GLU A 60 -8.13 0.01 0.63
CA GLU A 60 -9.42 -0.71 0.51
C GLU A 60 -10.52 0.29 0.15
N GLU A 61 -10.65 1.37 0.93
CA GLU A 61 -11.62 2.44 0.67
C GLU A 61 -11.41 3.09 -0.71
N LEU A 62 -10.15 3.36 -1.09
CA LEU A 62 -9.84 3.95 -2.39
C LEU A 62 -10.19 3.02 -3.56
N ALA A 63 -10.00 1.70 -3.41
CA ALA A 63 -10.38 0.72 -4.43
C ALA A 63 -11.90 0.65 -4.62
N GLU A 64 -12.68 0.75 -3.53
CA GLU A 64 -14.14 0.80 -3.57
C GLU A 64 -14.64 2.08 -4.27
N GLU A 65 -13.95 3.21 -4.09
CA GLU A 65 -14.30 4.49 -4.72
C GLU A 65 -13.88 4.59 -6.20
N ASP A 66 -12.72 4.05 -6.56
CA ASP A 66 -12.15 4.09 -7.91
C ASP A 66 -11.74 2.69 -8.38
N THR A 67 -12.69 2.00 -9.02
CA THR A 67 -12.55 0.62 -9.52
C THR A 67 -11.56 0.45 -10.67
N LEU A 68 -10.92 1.53 -11.12
CA LEU A 68 -9.81 1.47 -12.10
C LEU A 68 -8.45 1.23 -11.43
N LEU A 69 -8.39 1.25 -10.10
CA LEU A 69 -7.16 1.06 -9.34
C LEU A 69 -6.97 -0.42 -8.98
N TYR A 70 -5.74 -0.90 -9.15
CA TYR A 70 -5.38 -2.30 -8.92
C TYR A 70 -4.24 -2.40 -7.91
N PHE A 71 -4.53 -2.90 -6.71
CA PHE A 71 -3.56 -3.03 -5.61
C PHE A 71 -3.10 -4.48 -5.37
N ASP A 72 -3.46 -5.41 -6.26
CA ASP A 72 -3.14 -6.84 -6.17
C ASP A 72 -1.66 -7.14 -5.99
N ASP A 73 -0.81 -6.48 -6.78
CA ASP A 73 0.64 -6.70 -6.75
C ASP A 73 1.24 -6.32 -5.39
N LEU A 74 0.66 -5.31 -4.73
CA LEU A 74 0.98 -4.96 -3.34
C LEU A 74 0.41 -5.98 -2.35
N ALA A 75 -0.85 -6.37 -2.49
CA ALA A 75 -1.56 -7.17 -1.50
C ALA A 75 -1.06 -8.63 -1.43
N ARG A 76 -0.74 -9.24 -2.57
CA ARG A 76 -0.29 -10.65 -2.67
C ARG A 76 0.90 -11.00 -1.75
N PRO A 77 2.02 -10.25 -1.73
CA PRO A 77 3.12 -10.55 -0.81
C PRO A 77 2.74 -10.38 0.68
N LEU A 78 1.82 -9.47 0.99
CA LEU A 78 1.38 -9.18 2.36
C LEU A 78 0.48 -10.26 2.98
N LEU A 79 -0.02 -11.22 2.18
CA LEU A 79 -0.67 -12.43 2.68
C LEU A 79 0.23 -13.30 3.58
N LYS A 80 1.55 -13.06 3.56
CA LYS A 80 2.54 -13.74 4.40
C LYS A 80 3.04 -12.88 5.55
N ASP A 81 2.45 -11.70 5.77
CA ASP A 81 2.88 -10.78 6.82
C ASP A 81 2.78 -11.43 8.21
N PRO A 82 3.75 -11.22 9.11
CA PRO A 82 3.69 -11.74 10.48
C PRO A 82 2.46 -11.26 11.25
N GLU A 83 2.00 -10.02 11.03
CA GLU A 83 0.85 -9.43 11.71
C GLU A 83 -0.47 -9.97 11.14
N PRO A 84 -1.30 -10.67 11.94
CA PRO A 84 -2.57 -11.21 11.47
C PRO A 84 -3.51 -10.17 10.85
N GLN A 85 -3.56 -8.96 11.41
CA GLN A 85 -4.43 -7.90 10.89
C GLN A 85 -4.00 -7.43 9.49
N VAL A 86 -2.69 -7.36 9.22
CA VAL A 86 -2.16 -7.01 7.90
C VAL A 86 -2.58 -8.05 6.86
N ARG A 87 -2.53 -9.34 7.20
CA ARG A 87 -2.99 -10.41 6.31
C ARG A 87 -4.48 -10.32 6.00
N ILE A 88 -5.31 -9.99 6.99
CA ILE A 88 -6.76 -9.79 6.79
C ILE A 88 -7.02 -8.63 5.85
N GLN A 89 -6.30 -7.52 6.01
CA GLN A 89 -6.44 -6.35 5.13
C GLN A 89 -5.95 -6.63 3.71
N ALA A 90 -4.82 -7.32 3.56
CA ALA A 90 -4.35 -7.77 2.25
C ALA A 90 -5.34 -8.70 1.55
N LEU A 91 -6.06 -9.57 2.28
CA LEU A 91 -7.12 -10.41 1.69
C LEU A 91 -8.30 -9.58 1.16
N ARG A 92 -8.68 -8.51 1.86
CA ARG A 92 -9.79 -7.63 1.46
C ARG A 92 -9.50 -6.89 0.17
N LEU A 93 -8.27 -6.37 0.04
CA LEU A 93 -7.79 -5.74 -1.20
C LEU A 93 -7.81 -6.67 -2.42
N LEU A 94 -7.76 -7.99 -2.21
CA LEU A 94 -7.83 -8.99 -3.29
C LEU A 94 -9.25 -9.46 -3.58
N TRP A 95 -10.24 -9.08 -2.76
CA TRP A 95 -11.57 -9.69 -2.80
C TRP A 95 -12.45 -9.17 -3.94
N GLU A 96 -12.16 -8.00 -4.53
CA GLU A 96 -12.89 -7.50 -5.71
C GLU A 96 -12.57 -8.24 -7.02
N CYS A 97 -11.88 -9.37 -6.96
CA CYS A 97 -11.73 -10.28 -8.09
C CYS A 97 -13.00 -11.15 -8.26
N GLU A 98 -14.11 -10.54 -8.68
CA GLU A 98 -15.23 -11.30 -9.27
C GLU A 98 -14.86 -11.65 -10.73
N ASP A 99 -14.34 -12.88 -10.94
CA ASP A 99 -14.33 -13.54 -12.26
C ASP A 99 -15.73 -14.10 -12.62
#